data_AF-A0ABD4TKG9-F1
#
_entry.id   AF-A0ABD4TKG9-F1
#
_cell.length_a   1.000
_cell.length_b   1.000
_cell.length_c   1.000
_cell.angle_alpha   90.00
_cell.angle_beta   90.00
_cell.angle_gamma   90.00
#
_symmetry.space_group_name_H-M   'P 1'
#
loop_
_entity.id
_entity.type
_entity.pdbx_description
1 polymer ?
#
loop_
_entity_poly.entity_id
_entity_poly.type
_entity_poly.pdbx_seq_one_letter_code
_entity_poly.pdbx_strand_id
1 'polypeptide(L)'
;MNISLYLERHTWMHRIDPRVKIFSVFGMVFIALVEDELLPLLFLVGILLLVGMSAGIGRNLIRFAPVLVIIIIMSSLMWGIATREDLIYGMISSTGLLFGFLTGIKLLIMILSGIIWISTTRTEEMVIGMEKLGIPRPIAFSFSTAVRMLPLVLHNAHTISQAQQSRGLDLRSGSIRERIKKQIMIIIPAIVSMIRNTHHFAMALESRGYDPESSRSSFLTTRIMAGDIVFLIASILVVIGALLINTAPFSTDIRVFLTLTILFLIFIGMARLSVLGRNSRYLWGNTRMVVLTAFSAALYAAVVIPFKGVVLIPGVVDLRPANALVPVLGLLFGPAGAWGVGLGVVISDLFGTFGPGTFFGFFGNLAMAWIMYHLWKRTWLLRGDDPAPCQINSMRKTLNFFLLAVLGSIACALIIAWGFQLLGLLPFSLLGPVLLVNNLLPIFLLSLPLYLVLYPRIKAWGLYWSDIVGPEGTRANEGRTGAGTLIVLSGILLGFAGGILGNHFMPGYGLLLASLGIIVMVIGSRL
;
A
#
# COMPACT_ATOMS: atom_id res chain seq x y z
N MET A 1 14.38 20.25 -0.63
CA MET A 1 13.11 19.94 -1.32
C MET A 1 12.04 19.91 -0.25
N ASN A 2 11.06 20.82 -0.25
CA ASN A 2 9.95 20.77 0.71
C ASN A 2 9.05 19.60 0.32
N ILE A 3 9.21 18.48 1.02
CA ILE A 3 8.53 17.22 0.72
C ILE A 3 7.06 17.26 1.15
N SER A 4 6.66 18.22 2.01
CA SER A 4 5.28 18.34 2.49
C SER A 4 4.32 18.88 1.42
N LEU A 5 3.27 18.11 1.13
CA LEU A 5 2.14 18.55 0.31
C LEU A 5 1.13 19.41 1.08
N TYR A 6 1.15 19.33 2.42
CA TYR A 6 0.33 20.18 3.29
C TYR A 6 0.68 21.65 3.08
N LEU A 7 -0.36 22.48 2.95
CA LEU A 7 -0.22 23.93 2.82
C LEU A 7 -0.72 24.57 4.11
N GLU A 8 0.17 25.24 4.84
CA GLU A 8 -0.22 26.00 6.04
C GLU A 8 -1.09 27.19 5.64
N ARG A 9 -2.41 27.05 5.83
CA ARG A 9 -3.40 28.11 5.63
C ARG A 9 -4.47 28.08 6.71
N HIS A 10 -5.13 29.21 6.92
CA HIS A 10 -6.23 29.37 7.86
C HIS A 10 -7.59 29.46 7.16
N THR A 11 -7.91 28.48 6.30
CA THR A 11 -9.22 28.43 5.63
C THR A 11 -10.22 27.56 6.39
N TRP A 12 -11.51 27.64 6.03
CA TRP A 12 -12.58 26.84 6.64
C TRP A 12 -12.27 25.34 6.57
N MET A 13 -11.77 24.86 5.43
CA MET A 13 -11.43 23.44 5.24
C MET A 13 -10.30 22.99 6.16
N HIS A 14 -9.36 23.86 6.55
CA HIS A 14 -8.28 23.49 7.49
C HIS A 14 -8.79 23.29 8.92
N ARG A 15 -9.94 23.88 9.27
CA ARG A 15 -10.53 23.78 10.61
C ARG A 15 -11.43 22.56 10.81
N ILE A 16 -11.89 21.94 9.72
CA ILE A 16 -12.83 20.81 9.79
C ILE A 16 -12.16 19.60 10.46
N ASP A 17 -12.91 18.89 11.31
CA ASP A 17 -12.44 17.70 12.01
C ASP A 17 -11.96 16.62 11.00
N PRO A 18 -10.79 16.00 11.23
CA PRO A 18 -10.20 15.01 10.33
C PRO A 18 -11.11 13.82 10.01
N ARG A 19 -11.98 13.41 10.95
CA ARG A 19 -12.91 12.30 10.73
C ARG A 19 -13.94 12.67 9.67
N VAL A 20 -14.48 13.88 9.75
CA VAL A 20 -15.47 14.37 8.78
C VAL A 20 -14.84 14.48 7.39
N LYS A 21 -13.59 14.95 7.31
CA LYS A 21 -12.85 14.94 6.03
C LYS A 21 -12.68 13.52 5.49
N ILE A 22 -12.30 12.56 6.32
CA ILE A 22 -12.16 11.16 5.93
C ILE A 22 -13.50 10.62 5.40
N PHE A 23 -14.60 10.86 6.10
CA PHE A 23 -15.94 10.49 5.62
C PHE A 23 -16.30 11.14 4.29
N SER A 24 -15.98 12.42 4.09
CA SER A 24 -16.23 13.11 2.82
C SER A 24 -15.41 12.53 1.66
N VAL A 25 -14.14 12.15 1.90
CA VAL A 25 -13.31 11.49 0.88
C VAL A 25 -13.89 10.13 0.52
N PHE A 26 -14.27 9.32 1.52
CA PHE A 26 -14.89 8.02 1.25
C PHE A 26 -16.25 8.15 0.55
N GLY A 27 -17.05 9.16 0.91
CA GLY A 27 -18.30 9.48 0.22
C GLY A 27 -18.08 9.84 -1.25
N MET A 28 -17.06 10.66 -1.53
CA MET A 28 -16.68 11.04 -2.90
C MET A 28 -16.15 9.85 -3.71
N VAL A 29 -15.39 8.95 -3.09
CA VAL A 29 -14.95 7.69 -3.72
C VAL A 29 -16.14 6.78 -4.01
N PHE A 30 -17.05 6.62 -3.05
CA PHE A 30 -18.24 5.79 -3.20
C PHE A 30 -19.12 6.26 -4.36
N ILE A 31 -19.48 7.56 -4.38
CA ILE A 31 -20.33 8.09 -5.44
C ILE A 31 -19.64 8.02 -6.81
N ALA A 32 -18.34 8.29 -6.90
CA ALA A 32 -17.61 8.15 -8.16
C ALA A 32 -17.62 6.72 -8.72
N LEU A 33 -17.71 5.70 -7.87
CA LEU A 33 -17.77 4.30 -8.30
C LEU A 33 -19.17 3.89 -8.77
N VAL A 34 -20.21 4.45 -8.16
CA VAL A 34 -21.62 4.17 -8.48
C VAL A 34 -22.06 4.92 -9.74
N GLU A 35 -21.56 6.14 -9.95
CA GLU A 35 -21.96 6.96 -11.10
C GLU A 35 -21.30 6.48 -12.40
N ASP A 36 -22.12 6.14 -13.40
CA ASP A 36 -21.69 5.81 -14.77
C ASP A 36 -22.00 6.93 -15.78
N GLU A 37 -22.81 7.91 -15.39
CA GLU A 37 -23.26 9.00 -16.27
C GLU A 37 -22.28 10.18 -16.28
N LEU A 38 -22.10 10.80 -17.45
CA LEU A 38 -21.13 11.88 -17.63
C LEU A 38 -21.49 13.13 -16.81
N LEU A 39 -22.78 13.48 -16.76
CA LEU A 39 -23.24 14.73 -16.15
C LEU A 39 -23.05 14.76 -14.61
N PRO A 40 -23.47 13.73 -13.83
CA PRO A 40 -23.13 13.63 -12.42
C PRO A 40 -21.62 13.66 -12.15
N LEU A 41 -20.83 12.97 -12.97
CA LEU A 41 -19.37 12.94 -12.82
C LEU A 41 -18.74 14.32 -13.00
N LEU A 42 -19.13 15.07 -14.04
CA LEU A 42 -18.64 16.44 -14.27
C LEU A 42 -19.09 17.40 -13.15
N PHE A 43 -20.31 17.23 -12.63
CA PHE A 43 -20.81 17.98 -11.48
C PHE A 43 -19.95 17.76 -10.23
N LEU A 44 -19.61 16.51 -9.93
CA LEU A 44 -18.72 16.15 -8.81
C LEU A 44 -17.32 16.76 -8.96
N VAL A 45 -16.74 16.71 -10.17
CA VAL A 45 -15.45 17.36 -10.46
C VAL A 45 -15.55 18.86 -10.22
N GLY A 46 -16.61 19.51 -10.71
CA GLY A 46 -16.86 20.93 -10.50
C GLY A 46 -16.91 21.30 -9.02
N ILE A 47 -17.66 20.54 -8.22
CA ILE A 47 -17.73 20.74 -6.76
C ILE A 47 -16.36 20.58 -6.11
N LEU A 48 -15.61 19.52 -6.42
CA LEU A 48 -14.30 19.30 -5.82
C LEU A 48 -13.32 20.41 -6.18
N LEU A 49 -13.35 20.93 -7.41
CA LEU A 49 -12.53 22.08 -7.81
C LEU A 49 -12.93 23.34 -7.02
N LEU A 50 -14.22 23.61 -6.84
CA LEU A 50 -14.71 24.73 -6.02
C LEU A 50 -14.28 24.60 -4.55
N VAL A 51 -14.41 23.41 -3.96
CA VAL A 51 -13.93 23.14 -2.59
C VAL A 51 -12.42 23.31 -2.50
N GLY A 52 -11.65 22.78 -3.47
CA GLY A 52 -10.20 22.93 -3.48
C GLY A 52 -9.73 24.39 -3.64
N MET A 53 -10.39 25.16 -4.51
CA MET A 53 -10.10 26.59 -4.67
C MET A 53 -10.42 27.37 -3.40
N SER A 54 -11.61 27.16 -2.81
CA SER A 54 -12.03 27.83 -1.56
C SER A 54 -11.21 27.41 -0.34
N ALA A 55 -10.65 26.19 -0.34
CA ALA A 55 -9.70 25.73 0.67
C ALA A 55 -8.32 26.40 0.55
N GLY A 56 -8.03 27.10 -0.54
CA GLY A 56 -6.76 27.79 -0.79
C GLY A 56 -5.65 26.89 -1.34
N ILE A 57 -5.99 25.72 -1.89
CA ILE A 57 -5.01 24.72 -2.34
C ILE A 57 -4.75 24.73 -3.86
N GLY A 58 -5.15 25.80 -4.56
CA GLY A 58 -5.04 25.92 -6.02
C GLY A 58 -3.63 25.64 -6.58
N ARG A 59 -2.57 25.95 -5.82
CA ARG A 59 -1.18 25.62 -6.20
C ARG A 59 -0.96 24.11 -6.37
N ASN A 60 -1.52 23.30 -5.47
CA ASN A 60 -1.41 21.84 -5.57
C ASN A 60 -2.31 21.32 -6.70
N LEU A 61 -3.51 21.90 -6.90
CA LEU A 61 -4.39 21.51 -8.01
C LEU A 61 -3.69 21.69 -9.37
N ILE A 62 -3.05 22.84 -9.61
CA ILE A 62 -2.30 23.10 -10.84
C ILE A 62 -1.09 22.17 -10.97
N ARG A 63 -0.38 21.90 -9.86
CA ARG A 63 0.76 20.98 -9.84
C ARG A 63 0.36 19.56 -10.27
N PHE A 64 -0.83 19.09 -9.88
CA PHE A 64 -1.32 17.76 -10.20
C PHE A 64 -2.16 17.69 -11.49
N ALA A 65 -2.59 18.81 -12.06
CA ALA A 65 -3.40 18.84 -13.27
C ALA A 65 -2.84 18.02 -14.45
N PRO A 66 -1.52 18.06 -14.77
CA PRO A 66 -0.97 17.23 -15.84
C PRO A 66 -1.13 15.73 -15.57
N VAL A 67 -0.95 15.31 -14.31
CA VAL A 67 -1.13 13.90 -13.91
C VAL A 67 -2.59 13.49 -14.08
N LEU A 68 -3.54 14.34 -13.67
CA LEU A 68 -4.97 14.07 -13.82
C LEU A 68 -5.41 13.96 -15.28
N VAL A 69 -4.87 14.79 -16.17
CA VAL A 69 -5.16 14.73 -17.62
C VAL A 69 -4.59 13.46 -18.23
N ILE A 70 -3.35 13.11 -17.90
CA ILE A 70 -2.72 11.88 -18.41
C ILE A 70 -3.51 10.65 -17.97
N ILE A 71 -4.06 10.64 -16.75
CA ILE A 71 -4.91 9.55 -16.26
C ILE A 71 -6.14 9.33 -17.14
N ILE A 72 -6.84 10.41 -17.50
CA ILE A 72 -8.02 10.29 -18.37
C ILE A 72 -7.62 9.72 -19.73
N ILE A 73 -6.58 10.27 -20.35
CA ILE A 73 -6.09 9.83 -21.67
C ILE A 73 -5.72 8.34 -21.62
N MET A 74 -4.95 7.95 -20.61
CA MET A 74 -4.45 6.58 -20.50
C MET A 74 -5.56 5.60 -20.14
N SER A 75 -6.48 5.98 -19.25
CA SER A 75 -7.67 5.17 -18.96
C SER A 75 -8.50 4.93 -20.22
N SER A 76 -8.74 5.97 -21.03
CA SER A 76 -9.39 5.85 -22.34
C SER A 76 -8.65 4.89 -23.27
N LEU A 77 -7.33 5.07 -23.46
CA LEU A 77 -6.53 4.22 -24.33
C LEU A 77 -6.51 2.76 -23.87
N MET A 78 -6.37 2.52 -22.56
CA MET A 78 -6.30 1.18 -21.99
C MET A 78 -7.59 0.41 -22.21
N TRP A 79 -8.75 1.03 -21.94
CA TRP A 79 -10.05 0.40 -22.17
C TRP A 79 -10.40 0.30 -23.66
N GLY A 80 -9.95 1.27 -24.47
CA GLY A 80 -10.07 1.20 -25.93
C GLY A 80 -9.34 -0.01 -26.53
N ILE A 81 -8.18 -0.39 -25.99
CA ILE A 81 -7.42 -1.58 -26.45
C ILE A 81 -7.94 -2.87 -25.82
N ALA A 82 -8.37 -2.82 -24.55
CA ALA A 82 -8.81 -4.00 -23.83
C ALA A 82 -10.19 -4.51 -24.29
N THR A 83 -11.08 -3.60 -24.68
CA THR A 83 -12.43 -3.93 -25.13
C THR A 83 -12.39 -4.43 -26.58
N ARG A 84 -13.02 -5.58 -26.85
CA ARG A 84 -12.99 -6.25 -28.17
C ARG A 84 -14.29 -6.10 -28.96
N GLU A 85 -15.20 -5.27 -28.47
CA GLU A 85 -16.46 -4.92 -29.13
C GLU A 85 -16.27 -3.63 -29.95
N ASP A 86 -16.99 -3.47 -31.06
CA ASP A 86 -17.01 -2.25 -31.90
C ASP A 86 -15.63 -1.67 -32.26
N LEU A 87 -14.78 -2.53 -32.84
CA LEU A 87 -13.40 -2.20 -33.20
C LEU A 87 -13.33 -1.22 -34.39
N ILE A 88 -12.83 -0.02 -34.12
CA ILE A 88 -12.33 0.90 -35.14
C ILE A 88 -10.95 0.42 -35.62
N TYR A 89 -10.77 0.24 -36.93
CA TYR A 89 -9.54 -0.25 -37.57
C TYR A 89 -8.99 -1.59 -37.01
N GLY A 90 -9.83 -2.42 -36.39
CA GLY A 90 -9.47 -3.73 -35.85
C GLY A 90 -8.62 -3.72 -34.57
N MET A 91 -8.30 -2.54 -34.00
CA MET A 91 -7.39 -2.41 -32.85
C MET A 91 -7.96 -1.63 -31.66
N ILE A 92 -8.87 -0.67 -31.86
CA ILE A 92 -9.36 0.21 -30.79
C ILE A 92 -10.90 0.26 -30.81
N SER A 93 -11.53 -0.04 -29.67
CA SER A 93 -12.97 0.00 -29.48
C SER A 93 -13.49 1.40 -29.17
N SER A 94 -14.54 1.85 -29.87
CA SER A 94 -15.21 3.15 -29.61
C SER A 94 -15.92 3.17 -28.25
N THR A 95 -16.61 2.08 -27.92
CA THR A 95 -17.29 1.86 -26.63
C THR A 95 -16.26 1.76 -25.50
N GLY A 96 -15.14 1.08 -25.73
CA GLY A 96 -14.01 1.01 -24.80
C GLY A 96 -13.37 2.37 -24.53
N LEU A 97 -13.24 3.25 -25.53
CA LEU A 97 -12.72 4.61 -25.35
C LEU A 97 -13.64 5.46 -24.45
N LEU A 98 -14.96 5.41 -24.68
CA LEU A 98 -15.94 6.13 -23.87
C LEU A 98 -15.96 5.62 -22.43
N PHE A 99 -15.99 4.29 -22.25
CA PHE A 99 -15.92 3.68 -20.93
C PHE A 99 -14.64 4.07 -20.18
N GLY A 100 -13.49 4.04 -20.87
CA GLY A 100 -12.22 4.46 -20.30
C GLY A 100 -12.17 5.96 -19.98
N PHE A 101 -12.86 6.80 -20.76
CA PHE A 101 -12.97 8.24 -20.48
C PHE A 101 -13.76 8.49 -19.19
N LEU A 102 -14.94 7.88 -19.05
CA LEU A 102 -15.75 7.95 -17.84
C LEU A 102 -14.98 7.43 -16.63
N THR A 103 -14.34 6.27 -16.76
CA THR A 103 -13.46 5.68 -15.73
C THR A 103 -12.31 6.61 -15.35
N GLY A 104 -11.74 7.32 -16.33
CA GLY A 104 -10.71 8.33 -16.10
C GLY A 104 -11.22 9.49 -15.24
N ILE A 105 -12.46 9.95 -15.47
CA ILE A 105 -13.11 10.97 -14.63
C ILE A 105 -13.37 10.43 -13.21
N LYS A 106 -13.82 9.17 -13.07
CA LYS A 106 -13.98 8.52 -11.76
C LYS A 106 -12.67 8.56 -10.98
N LEU A 107 -11.56 8.12 -11.60
CA LEU A 107 -10.22 8.19 -11.01
C LEU A 107 -9.81 9.62 -10.62
N LEU A 108 -10.15 10.60 -11.47
CA LEU A 108 -9.89 12.01 -11.19
C LEU A 108 -10.60 12.48 -9.92
N ILE A 109 -11.89 12.17 -9.75
CA ILE A 109 -12.68 12.54 -8.56
C ILE A 109 -12.02 11.97 -7.29
N MET A 110 -11.61 10.71 -7.35
CA MET A 110 -10.98 10.02 -6.22
C MET A 110 -9.64 10.65 -5.84
N ILE A 111 -8.76 10.89 -6.82
CA ILE A 111 -7.44 11.51 -6.57
C ILE A 111 -7.60 12.96 -6.11
N LEU A 112 -8.51 13.72 -6.72
CA LEU A 112 -8.77 15.12 -6.38
C LEU A 112 -9.29 15.26 -4.93
N SER A 113 -10.20 14.37 -4.49
CA SER A 113 -10.65 14.31 -3.11
C SER A 113 -9.50 14.02 -2.13
N GLY A 114 -8.58 13.11 -2.50
CA GLY A 114 -7.36 12.81 -1.75
C GLY A 114 -6.40 13.99 -1.65
N ILE A 115 -6.17 14.70 -2.76
CA ILE A 115 -5.33 15.92 -2.79
C ILE A 115 -5.90 16.99 -1.86
N ILE A 116 -7.22 17.18 -1.83
CA ILE A 116 -7.87 18.12 -0.91
C ILE A 116 -7.60 17.73 0.54
N TRP A 117 -7.79 16.46 0.89
CA TRP A 117 -7.57 15.97 2.24
C TRP A 117 -6.11 16.12 2.71
N ILE A 118 -5.15 15.70 1.88
CA ILE A 118 -3.72 15.74 2.19
C ILE A 118 -3.20 17.18 2.27
N SER A 119 -3.72 18.07 1.42
CA SER A 119 -3.28 19.47 1.41
C SER A 119 -3.80 20.27 2.61
N THR A 120 -4.88 19.82 3.26
CA THR A 120 -5.61 20.57 4.30
C THR A 120 -5.61 19.94 5.69
N THR A 121 -4.98 18.77 5.86
CA THR A 121 -4.98 18.03 7.14
C THR A 121 -3.56 17.70 7.55
N ARG A 122 -3.19 18.02 8.80
CA ARG A 122 -1.87 17.68 9.34
C ARG A 122 -1.77 16.19 9.63
N THR A 123 -0.57 15.62 9.54
CA THR A 123 -0.37 14.19 9.81
C THR A 123 -0.77 13.81 11.24
N GLU A 124 -0.49 14.67 12.21
CA GLU A 124 -0.88 14.47 13.62
C GLU A 124 -2.41 14.43 13.78
N GLU A 125 -3.12 15.28 13.02
CA GLU A 125 -4.58 15.33 13.01
C GLU A 125 -5.17 14.07 12.36
N MET A 126 -4.55 13.55 11.29
CA MET A 126 -4.94 12.28 10.67
C MET A 126 -4.87 11.12 11.67
N VAL A 127 -3.81 11.05 12.47
CA VAL A 127 -3.57 10.01 13.48
C VAL A 127 -4.66 10.04 14.55
N ILE A 128 -5.02 11.22 15.06
CA ILE A 128 -6.11 11.37 16.03
C ILE A 128 -7.45 10.96 15.41
N GLY A 129 -7.65 11.30 14.13
CA GLY A 129 -8.81 10.84 13.36
C GLY A 129 -8.90 9.32 13.32
N MET A 130 -7.79 8.64 13.00
CA MET A 130 -7.69 7.17 12.99
C MET A 130 -8.00 6.56 14.35
N GLU A 131 -7.41 7.07 15.44
CA GLU A 131 -7.66 6.57 16.80
C GLU A 131 -9.14 6.69 17.20
N LYS A 132 -9.78 7.82 16.87
CA LYS A 132 -11.20 8.05 17.17
C LYS A 132 -12.16 7.27 16.29
N LEU A 133 -11.71 6.79 15.13
CA LEU A 133 -12.45 5.85 14.29
C LEU A 133 -12.33 4.39 14.81
N GLY A 134 -11.61 4.16 15.91
CA GLY A 134 -11.47 2.84 16.53
C GLY A 134 -10.25 2.05 16.07
N ILE A 135 -9.34 2.65 15.29
CA ILE A 135 -8.07 2.00 14.92
C ILE A 135 -7.19 1.90 16.19
N PRO A 136 -6.64 0.70 16.51
CA PRO A 136 -5.76 0.53 17.66
C PRO A 136 -4.60 1.54 17.67
N ARG A 137 -4.38 2.18 18.82
CA ARG A 137 -3.37 3.22 19.00
C ARG A 137 -1.97 2.80 18.53
N PRO A 138 -1.47 1.58 18.79
CA PRO A 138 -0.15 1.17 18.30
C PRO A 138 0.00 1.27 16.77
N ILE A 139 -1.07 1.00 16.01
CA ILE A 139 -1.09 1.15 14.54
C ILE A 139 -1.01 2.63 14.16
N ALA A 140 -1.85 3.47 14.77
CA ALA A 140 -1.89 4.90 14.50
C ALA A 140 -0.56 5.59 14.88
N PHE A 141 0.04 5.16 16.00
CA PHE A 141 1.36 5.59 16.45
C PHE A 141 2.48 5.15 15.49
N SER A 142 2.45 3.90 15.00
CA SER A 142 3.42 3.44 13.99
C SER A 142 3.32 4.26 12.70
N PHE A 143 2.11 4.59 12.23
CA PHE A 143 1.90 5.43 11.07
C PHE A 143 2.43 6.86 11.29
N SER A 144 2.08 7.50 12.42
CA SER A 144 2.60 8.84 12.79
C SER A 144 4.13 8.88 12.84
N THR A 145 4.70 7.88 13.52
CA THR A 145 6.14 7.75 13.70
C THR A 145 6.84 7.51 12.36
N ALA A 146 6.24 6.74 11.46
CA ALA A 146 6.79 6.49 10.14
C ALA A 146 6.88 7.77 9.30
N VAL A 147 5.81 8.58 9.28
CA VAL A 147 5.83 9.87 8.57
C VAL A 147 6.89 10.81 9.15
N ARG A 148 7.06 10.83 10.49
CA ARG A 148 8.12 11.60 11.16
C ARG A 148 9.53 11.08 10.85
N MET A 149 9.70 9.77 10.75
CA MET A 149 10.97 9.13 10.45
C MET A 149 11.37 9.31 8.98
N LEU A 150 10.43 9.55 8.07
CA LEU A 150 10.71 9.68 6.65
C LEU A 150 11.74 10.78 6.32
N PRO A 151 11.59 12.05 6.79
CA PRO A 151 12.64 13.06 6.64
C PRO A 151 13.99 12.65 7.22
N LEU A 152 13.97 11.95 8.37
CA LEU A 152 15.19 11.47 9.03
C LEU A 152 15.92 10.41 8.18
N VAL A 153 15.20 9.48 7.55
CA VAL A 153 15.77 8.48 6.63
C VAL A 153 16.45 9.19 5.46
N LEU A 154 15.76 10.14 4.83
CA LEU A 154 16.29 10.89 3.69
C LEU A 154 17.49 11.76 4.07
N HIS A 155 17.44 12.42 5.23
CA HIS A 155 18.55 13.22 5.74
C HIS A 155 19.78 12.36 6.03
N ASN A 156 19.61 11.21 6.70
CA ASN A 156 20.72 10.30 6.97
C ASN A 156 21.34 9.74 5.70
N ALA A 157 20.53 9.39 4.70
CA ALA A 157 21.03 8.97 3.40
C ALA A 157 21.85 10.08 2.70
N HIS A 158 21.39 11.34 2.79
CA HIS A 158 22.09 12.49 2.24
C HIS A 158 23.43 12.74 2.95
N THR A 159 23.45 12.73 4.27
CA THR A 159 24.67 12.90 5.07
C THR A 159 25.70 11.81 4.77
N ILE A 160 25.26 10.55 4.65
CA ILE A 160 26.13 9.44 4.26
C ILE A 160 26.63 9.63 2.82
N SER A 161 25.78 10.05 1.90
CA SER A 161 26.18 10.36 0.51
C SER A 161 27.28 11.41 0.48
N GLN A 162 27.12 12.52 1.22
CA GLN A 162 28.13 13.58 1.31
C GLN A 162 29.44 13.07 1.92
N ALA A 163 29.36 12.28 3.00
CA ALA A 163 30.56 11.70 3.63
C ALA A 163 31.31 10.75 2.69
N GLN A 164 30.61 9.96 1.88
CA GLN A 164 31.25 9.08 0.89
C GLN A 164 31.86 9.89 -0.27
N GLN A 165 31.19 10.95 -0.74
CA GLN A 165 31.75 11.86 -1.75
C GLN A 165 33.03 12.55 -1.25
N SER A 166 33.08 12.97 0.02
CA SER A 166 34.30 13.50 0.64
C SER A 166 35.44 12.47 0.72
N ARG A 167 35.12 11.17 0.73
CA ARG A 167 36.11 10.07 0.65
C ARG A 167 36.49 9.70 -0.79
N GLY A 168 36.07 10.50 -1.78
CA GLY A 168 36.38 10.29 -3.19
C GLY A 168 35.40 9.40 -3.95
N LEU A 169 34.25 9.02 -3.36
CA LEU A 169 33.22 8.26 -4.08
C LEU A 169 32.46 9.18 -5.04
N ASP A 170 32.89 9.22 -6.30
CA ASP A 170 32.14 9.92 -7.35
C ASP A 170 30.94 9.07 -7.82
N LEU A 171 29.73 9.52 -7.51
CA LEU A 171 28.47 8.83 -7.83
C LEU A 171 28.05 8.95 -9.30
N ARG A 172 28.58 9.92 -10.05
CA ARG A 172 28.11 10.25 -11.41
C ARG A 172 28.97 9.60 -12.50
N SER A 173 30.23 9.31 -12.24
CA SER A 173 31.10 8.63 -13.22
C SER A 173 30.83 7.13 -13.35
N GLY A 174 31.24 6.57 -14.50
CA GLY A 174 31.23 5.14 -14.77
C GLY A 174 30.00 4.64 -15.52
N SER A 175 30.02 3.34 -15.82
CA SER A 175 28.91 2.61 -16.45
C SER A 175 27.69 2.52 -15.51
N ILE A 176 26.51 2.18 -16.06
CA ILE A 176 25.28 1.99 -15.28
C ILE A 176 25.48 0.99 -14.13
N ARG A 177 26.21 -0.10 -14.38
CA ARG A 177 26.53 -1.12 -13.37
C ARG A 177 27.38 -0.56 -12.24
N GLU A 178 28.39 0.26 -12.57
CA GLU A 178 29.24 0.92 -11.57
C GLU A 178 28.45 1.92 -10.74
N ARG A 179 27.57 2.71 -11.36
CA ARG A 179 26.68 3.64 -10.65
C ARG A 179 25.76 2.93 -9.67
N ILE A 180 25.16 1.80 -10.07
CA ILE A 180 24.35 0.97 -9.16
C ILE A 180 25.18 0.47 -7.97
N LYS A 181 26.40 -0.04 -8.23
CA LYS A 181 27.29 -0.51 -7.16
C LYS A 181 27.68 0.62 -6.19
N LYS A 182 27.96 1.82 -6.71
CA LYS A 182 28.25 3.02 -5.91
C LYS A 182 27.04 3.44 -5.05
N GLN A 183 25.83 3.38 -5.60
CA GLN A 183 24.61 3.70 -4.87
C GLN A 183 24.35 2.72 -3.71
N ILE A 184 24.64 1.43 -3.91
CA ILE A 184 24.55 0.40 -2.86
C ILE A 184 25.46 0.74 -1.65
N MET A 185 26.63 1.35 -1.87
CA MET A 185 27.55 1.78 -0.80
C MET A 185 26.97 2.90 0.09
N ILE A 186 25.94 3.62 -0.36
CA ILE A 186 25.23 4.63 0.44
C ILE A 186 23.99 4.02 1.09
N ILE A 187 23.20 3.28 0.31
CA ILE A 187 21.92 2.71 0.77
C ILE A 187 22.15 1.75 1.95
N ILE A 188 23.14 0.87 1.86
CA ILE A 188 23.40 -0.13 2.91
C ILE A 188 23.73 0.56 4.26
N PRO A 189 24.74 1.45 4.36
CA PRO A 189 25.01 2.15 5.62
C PRO A 189 23.84 2.98 6.11
N ALA A 190 23.04 3.57 5.22
CA ALA A 190 21.86 4.34 5.62
C ALA A 190 20.82 3.46 6.31
N ILE A 191 20.50 2.29 5.73
CA ILE A 191 19.57 1.33 6.33
C ILE A 191 20.11 0.84 7.68
N VAL A 192 21.40 0.45 7.73
CA VAL A 192 22.02 -0.05 8.96
C VAL A 192 22.03 1.00 10.08
N SER A 193 22.38 2.25 9.75
CA SER A 193 22.36 3.36 10.70
C SER A 193 20.94 3.61 11.24
N MET A 194 19.93 3.54 10.36
CA MET A 194 18.54 3.72 10.77
C MET A 194 18.00 2.60 11.65
N ILE A 195 18.38 1.33 11.40
CA ILE A 195 18.01 0.21 12.28
C ILE A 195 18.60 0.42 13.68
N ARG A 196 19.86 0.85 13.78
CA ARG A 196 20.47 1.19 15.07
C ARG A 196 19.74 2.33 15.78
N ASN A 197 19.42 3.41 15.06
CA ASN A 197 18.68 4.54 15.62
C ASN A 197 17.28 4.15 16.09
N THR A 198 16.62 3.24 15.36
CA THR A 198 15.33 2.66 15.72
C THR A 198 15.43 1.90 17.05
N HIS A 199 16.49 1.12 17.26
CA HIS A 199 16.73 0.44 18.53
C HIS A 199 16.89 1.42 19.70
N HIS A 200 17.69 2.48 19.54
CA HIS A 200 17.81 3.53 20.56
C HIS A 200 16.49 4.26 20.81
N PHE A 201 15.70 4.51 19.76
CA PHE A 201 14.40 5.14 19.89
C PHE A 201 13.40 4.26 20.66
N ALA A 202 13.41 2.95 20.44
CA ALA A 202 12.60 2.02 21.23
C ALA A 202 13.00 2.02 22.72
N MET A 203 14.30 1.97 23.03
CA MET A 203 14.78 2.07 24.41
C MET A 203 14.41 3.41 25.07
N ALA A 204 14.46 4.51 24.32
CA ALA A 204 14.05 5.82 24.81
C ALA A 204 12.54 5.93 25.06
N LEU A 205 11.72 5.19 24.30
CA LEU A 205 10.29 5.08 24.56
C LEU A 205 10.04 4.26 25.83
N GLU A 206 10.68 3.09 25.95
CA GLU A 206 10.59 2.22 27.14
C GLU A 206 11.02 2.96 28.41
N SER A 207 12.10 3.74 28.37
CA SER A 207 12.58 4.51 29.53
C SER A 207 11.64 5.65 29.96
N ARG A 208 10.82 6.15 29.03
CA ARG A 208 9.75 7.13 29.31
C ARG A 208 8.44 6.46 29.74
N GLY A 209 8.45 5.16 29.99
CA GLY A 209 7.26 4.39 30.35
C GLY A 209 6.27 4.26 29.18
N TYR A 210 6.76 4.14 27.94
CA TYR A 210 5.90 3.81 26.80
C TYR A 210 5.45 2.35 26.89
N ASP A 211 4.15 2.18 27.08
CA ASP A 211 3.46 0.90 27.08
C ASP A 211 2.35 0.96 26.00
N PRO A 212 2.44 0.12 24.94
CA PRO A 212 1.43 0.05 23.89
C PRO A 212 0.03 -0.37 24.34
N GLU A 213 -0.09 -1.18 25.41
CA GLU A 213 -1.39 -1.69 25.89
C GLU A 213 -2.05 -0.72 26.89
N SER A 214 -1.28 0.20 27.48
CA SER A 214 -1.77 1.17 28.48
C SER A 214 -2.75 2.21 27.92
N SER A 215 -3.74 2.59 28.75
CA SER A 215 -4.60 3.75 28.48
C SER A 215 -3.84 5.07 28.70
N ARG A 216 -3.89 5.98 27.71
CA ARG A 216 -3.18 7.28 27.73
C ARG A 216 -4.12 8.46 27.46
N SER A 217 -3.73 9.63 27.97
CA SER A 217 -4.29 10.94 27.61
C SER A 217 -3.65 11.45 26.31
N SER A 218 -4.43 12.11 25.44
CA SER A 218 -3.92 12.79 24.24
C SER A 218 -3.77 14.29 24.49
N PHE A 219 -2.62 14.86 24.13
CA PHE A 219 -2.40 16.31 24.18
C PHE A 219 -3.21 17.04 23.10
N LEU A 220 -3.21 16.51 21.88
CA LEU A 220 -4.03 17.01 20.79
C LEU A 220 -5.42 16.37 20.86
N THR A 221 -6.45 17.19 21.02
CA THR A 221 -7.84 16.72 21.00
C THR A 221 -8.62 17.49 19.95
N THR A 222 -9.26 16.75 19.04
CA THR A 222 -10.24 17.36 18.12
C THR A 222 -11.64 17.28 18.74
N ARG A 223 -12.53 18.22 18.43
CA ARG A 223 -13.95 18.14 18.80
C ARG A 223 -14.77 18.45 17.56
N ILE A 224 -15.86 17.71 17.38
CA ILE A 224 -16.78 17.98 16.28
C ILE A 224 -17.52 19.27 16.63
N MET A 225 -17.34 20.30 15.82
CA MET A 225 -18.01 21.58 15.93
C MET A 225 -19.21 21.63 14.97
N ALA A 226 -20.09 22.63 15.13
CA ALA A 226 -21.24 22.81 14.24
C ALA A 226 -20.85 22.93 12.76
N GLY A 227 -19.73 23.58 12.46
CA GLY A 227 -19.20 23.68 11.09
C GLY A 227 -18.86 22.33 10.46
N ASP A 228 -18.42 21.36 11.28
CA ASP A 228 -18.13 20.00 10.82
C ASP A 228 -19.41 19.27 10.41
N ILE A 229 -20.49 19.46 11.19
CA ILE A 229 -21.80 18.86 10.92
C ILE A 229 -22.39 19.45 9.65
N VAL A 230 -22.32 20.77 9.48
CA VAL A 230 -22.80 21.44 8.25
C VAL A 230 -22.05 20.93 7.02
N PHE A 231 -20.72 20.81 7.10
CA PHE A 231 -19.93 20.26 6.00
C PHE A 231 -20.26 18.78 5.73
N LEU A 232 -20.44 17.97 6.77
CA LEU A 232 -20.86 16.57 6.63
C LEU A 232 -22.20 16.47 5.92
N ILE A 233 -23.22 17.22 6.36
CA ILE A 233 -24.54 17.25 5.73
C ILE A 233 -24.44 17.70 4.27
N ALA A 234 -23.70 18.77 4.00
CA ALA A 234 -23.46 19.23 2.64
C ALA A 234 -22.82 18.15 1.77
N SER A 235 -21.82 17.42 2.29
CA SER A 235 -21.19 16.31 1.56
C SER A 235 -22.15 15.17 1.26
N ILE A 236 -23.04 14.84 2.20
CA ILE A 236 -24.08 13.82 2.02
C ILE A 236 -25.11 14.29 0.98
N LEU A 237 -25.52 15.56 1.01
CA LEU A 237 -26.44 16.12 0.03
C LEU A 237 -25.85 16.14 -1.39
N VAL A 238 -24.54 16.37 -1.53
CA VAL A 238 -23.86 16.26 -2.84
C VAL A 238 -23.89 14.82 -3.35
N VAL A 239 -23.64 13.83 -2.49
CA VAL A 239 -23.73 12.41 -2.84
C VAL A 239 -25.17 12.05 -3.26
N ILE A 240 -26.17 12.43 -2.47
CA ILE A 240 -27.59 12.18 -2.79
C ILE A 240 -27.98 12.91 -4.08
N GLY A 241 -27.55 14.16 -4.26
CA GLY A 241 -27.84 14.95 -5.45
C GLY A 241 -27.29 14.30 -6.72
N ALA A 242 -26.06 13.78 -6.69
CA ALA A 242 -25.49 13.02 -7.80
C ALA A 242 -26.33 11.76 -8.11
N LEU A 243 -26.71 10.99 -7.08
CA LEU A 243 -27.56 9.80 -7.23
C LEU A 243 -28.95 10.11 -7.82
N LEU A 244 -29.53 11.27 -7.50
CA LEU A 244 -30.83 11.67 -8.02
C LEU A 244 -30.78 12.17 -9.48
N ILE A 245 -29.65 12.72 -9.90
CA ILE A 245 -29.41 13.10 -11.31
C ILE A 245 -29.21 11.85 -12.16
N ASN A 246 -28.73 10.76 -11.56
CA ASN A 246 -28.59 9.48 -12.25
C ASN A 246 -29.98 8.92 -12.63
N THR A 247 -30.29 9.00 -13.93
CA THR A 247 -31.56 8.53 -14.50
C THR A 247 -31.54 7.04 -14.86
N ALA A 248 -30.42 6.34 -14.68
CA ALA A 248 -30.32 4.91 -14.99
C ALA A 248 -31.00 4.07 -13.89
N PRO A 249 -31.77 3.03 -14.24
CA PRO A 249 -32.35 2.13 -13.25
C PRO A 249 -31.25 1.40 -12.48
N PHE A 250 -31.33 1.45 -11.15
CA PHE A 250 -30.49 0.84 -10.08
C PHE A 250 -30.09 -0.65 -10.25
N SER A 251 -30.48 -1.28 -11.37
CA SER A 251 -30.27 -2.69 -11.71
C SER A 251 -28.82 -3.07 -12.05
N THR A 252 -27.97 -2.11 -12.39
CA THR A 252 -26.51 -2.30 -12.53
C THR A 252 -25.76 -2.24 -11.19
N ASP A 253 -26.34 -1.66 -10.14
CA ASP A 253 -25.71 -1.37 -8.84
C ASP A 253 -25.66 -2.55 -7.88
N ILE A 254 -26.51 -3.56 -8.05
CA ILE A 254 -26.48 -4.74 -7.18
C ILE A 254 -25.14 -5.48 -7.30
N ARG A 255 -24.48 -5.41 -8.46
CA ARG A 255 -23.14 -5.97 -8.67
C ARG A 255 -22.09 -5.18 -7.92
N VAL A 256 -22.15 -3.85 -7.91
CA VAL A 256 -21.23 -2.98 -7.17
C VAL A 256 -21.47 -3.12 -5.67
N PHE A 257 -22.72 -3.16 -5.21
CA PHE A 257 -23.08 -3.36 -3.82
C PHE A 257 -22.70 -4.76 -3.29
N LEU A 258 -23.00 -5.84 -4.02
CA LEU A 258 -22.52 -7.18 -3.67
C LEU A 258 -21.01 -7.25 -3.70
N THR A 259 -20.37 -6.63 -4.70
CA THR A 259 -18.92 -6.54 -4.81
C THR A 259 -18.31 -5.85 -3.61
N LEU A 260 -18.83 -4.69 -3.20
CA LEU A 260 -18.40 -3.93 -2.03
C LEU A 260 -18.68 -4.66 -0.72
N THR A 261 -19.77 -5.43 -0.65
CA THR A 261 -20.13 -6.25 0.52
C THR A 261 -19.24 -7.50 0.62
N ILE A 262 -18.98 -8.17 -0.50
CA ILE A 262 -18.05 -9.30 -0.59
C ILE A 262 -16.61 -8.81 -0.33
N LEU A 263 -16.23 -7.65 -0.83
CA LEU A 263 -14.98 -6.94 -0.50
C LEU A 263 -14.88 -6.71 1.00
N PHE A 264 -15.91 -6.11 1.60
CA PHE A 264 -15.94 -5.82 3.02
C PHE A 264 -15.80 -7.09 3.86
N LEU A 265 -16.47 -8.19 3.48
CA LEU A 265 -16.38 -9.47 4.18
C LEU A 265 -15.04 -10.19 3.98
N ILE A 266 -14.50 -10.22 2.76
CA ILE A 266 -13.18 -10.78 2.44
C ILE A 266 -12.08 -9.96 3.11
N PHE A 267 -12.18 -8.63 3.11
CA PHE A 267 -11.21 -7.74 3.74
C PHE A 267 -11.31 -7.71 5.25
N ILE A 268 -12.49 -7.84 5.87
CA ILE A 268 -12.58 -8.13 7.30
C ILE A 268 -11.93 -9.49 7.59
N GLY A 269 -12.10 -10.46 6.69
CA GLY A 269 -11.39 -11.74 6.72
C GLY A 269 -9.86 -11.59 6.69
N MET A 270 -9.32 -10.74 5.80
CA MET A 270 -7.89 -10.43 5.64
C MET A 270 -7.33 -9.53 6.74
N ALA A 271 -8.08 -8.53 7.18
CA ALA A 271 -7.77 -7.71 8.34
C ALA A 271 -7.73 -8.58 9.60
N ARG A 272 -8.59 -9.60 9.73
CA ARG A 272 -8.44 -10.61 10.79
C ARG A 272 -7.17 -11.47 10.64
N LEU A 273 -6.64 -11.67 9.43
CA LEU A 273 -5.37 -12.39 9.22
C LEU A 273 -4.14 -11.60 9.71
N SER A 274 -4.16 -10.25 9.65
CA SER A 274 -3.00 -9.41 10.00
C SER A 274 -3.17 -8.56 11.27
N VAL A 275 -4.39 -8.12 11.60
CA VAL A 275 -4.74 -7.26 12.75
C VAL A 275 -5.17 -8.09 13.97
N LEU A 276 -5.65 -9.33 13.81
CA LEU A 276 -6.26 -10.12 14.91
C LEU A 276 -5.82 -11.58 14.98
N GLY A 277 -4.81 -12.00 14.21
CA GLY A 277 -4.19 -13.30 14.43
C GLY A 277 -3.61 -13.40 15.84
N ARG A 278 -3.38 -14.62 16.35
CA ARG A 278 -2.75 -14.89 17.67
C ARG A 278 -1.46 -14.08 17.89
N ASN A 279 -0.79 -13.68 16.80
CA ASN A 279 0.46 -12.90 16.81
C ASN A 279 0.28 -11.38 16.94
N SER A 280 -0.94 -10.86 16.78
CA SER A 280 -1.23 -9.42 16.84
C SER A 280 -0.92 -8.83 18.21
N ARG A 281 -1.20 -9.59 19.29
CA ARG A 281 -0.86 -9.18 20.65
C ARG A 281 0.65 -9.00 20.83
N TYR A 282 1.46 -9.91 20.29
CA TYR A 282 2.92 -9.79 20.36
C TYR A 282 3.47 -8.64 19.50
N LEU A 283 2.81 -8.34 18.37
CA LEU A 283 3.18 -7.23 17.50
C LEU A 283 2.86 -5.87 18.17
N TRP A 284 1.60 -5.68 18.58
CA TRP A 284 1.13 -4.39 19.07
C TRP A 284 1.34 -4.18 20.56
N GLY A 285 1.62 -5.24 21.33
CA GLY A 285 1.97 -5.16 22.75
C GLY A 285 3.47 -4.93 23.02
N ASN A 286 4.32 -4.99 22.00
CA ASN A 286 5.77 -4.80 22.15
C ASN A 286 6.25 -3.49 21.52
N THR A 287 6.85 -2.61 22.33
CA THR A 287 7.36 -1.30 21.90
C THR A 287 8.34 -1.41 20.74
N ARG A 288 9.28 -2.36 20.78
CA ARG A 288 10.27 -2.55 19.70
C ARG A 288 9.62 -2.89 18.38
N MET A 289 8.56 -3.71 18.40
CA MET A 289 7.82 -4.11 17.21
C MET A 289 7.02 -2.95 16.59
N VAL A 290 6.38 -2.15 17.43
CA VAL A 290 5.67 -0.94 17.02
C VAL A 290 6.64 0.03 16.32
N VAL A 291 7.84 0.20 16.88
CA VAL A 291 8.87 1.05 16.29
C VAL A 291 9.46 0.45 15.00
N LEU A 292 9.72 -0.86 14.97
CA LEU A 292 10.21 -1.55 13.77
C LEU A 292 9.20 -1.48 12.61
N THR A 293 7.90 -1.51 12.92
CA THR A 293 6.82 -1.29 11.95
C THR A 293 6.91 0.12 11.36
N ALA A 294 7.06 1.13 12.22
CA ALA A 294 7.21 2.52 11.79
C ALA A 294 8.46 2.74 10.93
N PHE A 295 9.60 2.17 11.36
CA PHE A 295 10.85 2.21 10.60
C PHE A 295 10.72 1.55 9.23
N SER A 296 10.14 0.35 9.17
CA SER A 296 9.93 -0.39 7.92
C SER A 296 9.06 0.42 6.94
N ALA A 297 8.02 1.09 7.45
CA ALA A 297 7.16 1.97 6.66
C ALA A 297 7.91 3.21 6.16
N ALA A 298 8.66 3.89 7.03
CA ALA A 298 9.46 5.06 6.67
C ALA A 298 10.52 4.71 5.63
N LEU A 299 11.21 3.57 5.81
CA LEU A 299 12.25 3.10 4.90
C LEU A 299 11.65 2.76 3.54
N TYR A 300 10.55 2.01 3.50
CA TYR A 300 9.88 1.68 2.23
C TYR A 300 9.43 2.96 1.51
N ALA A 301 8.76 3.88 2.21
CA ALA A 301 8.31 5.14 1.63
C ALA A 301 9.48 6.01 1.12
N ALA A 302 10.59 6.07 1.86
CA ALA A 302 11.79 6.82 1.46
C ALA A 302 12.39 6.32 0.14
N VAL A 303 12.30 5.01 -0.12
CA VAL A 303 12.80 4.41 -1.37
C VAL A 303 11.79 4.59 -2.51
N VAL A 304 10.48 4.62 -2.25
CA VAL A 304 9.45 4.81 -3.30
C VAL A 304 9.36 6.26 -3.78
N ILE A 305 9.33 7.23 -2.87
CA ILE A 305 9.01 8.64 -3.19
C ILE A 305 9.86 9.24 -4.32
N PRO A 306 11.20 9.03 -4.37
CA PRO A 306 12.02 9.55 -5.46
C PRO A 306 11.68 8.98 -6.85
N PHE A 307 11.07 7.80 -6.92
CA PHE A 307 10.74 7.10 -8.16
C PHE A 307 9.30 7.32 -8.63
N LYS A 308 8.49 8.08 -7.89
CA LYS A 308 7.12 8.42 -8.28
C LYS A 308 6.99 9.20 -9.59
N GLY A 309 8.08 9.79 -10.09
CA GLY A 309 8.11 10.41 -11.42
C GLY A 309 8.27 9.42 -12.57
N VAL A 310 8.61 8.15 -12.29
CA VAL A 310 8.82 7.10 -13.30
C VAL A 310 7.59 6.21 -13.34
N VAL A 311 6.62 6.63 -14.14
CA VAL A 311 5.30 5.99 -14.18
C VAL A 311 5.28 4.88 -15.23
N LEU A 312 4.84 3.67 -14.83
CA LEU A 312 4.66 2.53 -15.74
C LEU A 312 3.25 2.54 -16.36
N ILE A 313 2.24 2.75 -15.53
CA ILE A 313 0.84 2.97 -15.94
C ILE A 313 0.39 4.28 -15.31
N PRO A 314 0.16 5.34 -16.10
CA PRO A 314 -0.14 6.66 -15.57
C PRO A 314 -1.28 6.70 -14.55
N GLY A 315 -0.95 7.22 -13.35
CA GLY A 315 -1.85 7.34 -12.19
C GLY A 315 -2.28 6.05 -11.51
N VAL A 316 -1.69 4.91 -11.89
CA VAL A 316 -2.04 3.61 -11.32
C VAL A 316 -0.79 2.91 -10.78
N VAL A 317 0.28 2.79 -11.58
CA VAL A 317 1.48 2.04 -11.19
C VAL A 317 2.75 2.84 -11.51
N ASP A 318 3.49 3.17 -10.46
CA ASP A 318 4.85 3.71 -10.56
C ASP A 318 5.89 2.58 -10.51
N LEU A 319 7.10 2.84 -11.01
CA LEU A 319 8.25 1.97 -10.77
C LEU A 319 8.52 1.90 -9.27
N ARG A 320 8.58 0.68 -8.70
CA ARG A 320 8.76 0.48 -7.25
C ARG A 320 10.02 -0.31 -6.92
N PRO A 321 11.22 0.30 -6.99
CA PRO A 321 12.47 -0.36 -6.59
C PRO A 321 12.45 -0.81 -5.11
N ALA A 322 11.65 -0.14 -4.27
CA ALA A 322 11.43 -0.49 -2.87
C ALA A 322 10.86 -1.91 -2.68
N ASN A 323 10.29 -2.53 -3.72
CA ASN A 323 9.80 -3.91 -3.65
C ASN A 323 10.91 -4.92 -3.35
N ALA A 324 12.19 -4.56 -3.59
CA ALA A 324 13.33 -5.32 -3.10
C ALA A 324 13.37 -5.47 -1.56
N LEU A 325 12.82 -4.51 -0.82
CA LEU A 325 12.78 -4.52 0.63
C LEU A 325 11.70 -5.45 1.19
N VAL A 326 10.63 -5.71 0.44
CA VAL A 326 9.43 -6.39 0.93
C VAL A 326 9.72 -7.80 1.45
N PRO A 327 10.34 -8.72 0.68
CA PRO A 327 10.69 -10.04 1.20
C PRO A 327 11.73 -9.97 2.32
N VAL A 328 12.64 -8.99 2.26
CA VAL A 328 13.72 -8.82 3.24
C VAL A 328 13.16 -8.41 4.60
N LEU A 329 12.31 -7.37 4.63
CA LEU A 329 11.65 -6.89 5.85
C LEU A 329 10.64 -7.91 6.39
N GLY A 330 9.91 -8.61 5.52
CA GLY A 330 9.03 -9.71 5.91
C GLY A 330 9.81 -10.83 6.61
N LEU A 331 10.93 -11.28 6.06
CA LEU A 331 11.72 -12.36 6.66
C LEU A 331 12.44 -11.94 7.96
N LEU A 332 12.87 -10.67 8.06
CA LEU A 332 13.64 -10.16 9.20
C LEU A 332 12.76 -9.76 10.39
N PHE A 333 11.67 -9.03 10.11
CA PHE A 333 10.81 -8.42 11.13
C PHE A 333 9.42 -9.08 11.23
N GLY A 334 9.12 -10.06 10.37
CA GLY A 334 7.86 -10.80 10.41
C GLY A 334 6.64 -9.89 10.22
N PRO A 335 5.61 -10.01 11.07
CA PRO A 335 4.43 -9.14 11.03
C PRO A 335 4.73 -7.63 11.07
N ALA A 336 5.77 -7.21 11.81
CA ALA A 336 6.15 -5.78 11.86
C ALA A 336 6.67 -5.29 10.50
N GLY A 337 7.43 -6.13 9.80
CA GLY A 337 7.88 -5.86 8.43
C GLY A 337 6.71 -5.81 7.44
N ALA A 338 5.75 -6.74 7.55
CA ALA A 338 4.58 -6.79 6.67
C ALA A 338 3.66 -5.58 6.84
N TRP A 339 3.34 -5.20 8.08
CA TRP A 339 2.60 -3.98 8.39
C TRP A 339 3.36 -2.73 7.98
N GLY A 340 4.67 -2.72 8.23
CA GLY A 340 5.54 -1.63 7.85
C GLY A 340 5.51 -1.36 6.37
N VAL A 341 5.71 -2.38 5.53
CA VAL A 341 5.63 -2.23 4.07
C VAL A 341 4.24 -1.73 3.65
N GLY A 342 3.16 -2.31 4.18
CA GLY A 342 1.79 -1.87 3.88
C GLY A 342 1.57 -0.39 4.19
N LEU A 343 1.90 0.04 5.41
CA LEU A 343 1.85 1.45 5.81
C LEU A 343 2.78 2.32 4.97
N GLY A 344 3.95 1.80 4.58
CA GLY A 344 4.90 2.47 3.71
C GLY A 344 4.31 2.80 2.33
N VAL A 345 3.50 1.90 1.77
CA VAL A 345 2.74 2.17 0.53
C VAL A 345 1.79 3.33 0.75
N VAL A 346 0.97 3.29 1.82
CA VAL A 346 0.04 4.38 2.16
C VAL A 346 0.78 5.71 2.29
N ILE A 347 1.86 5.74 3.07
CA ILE A 347 2.67 6.94 3.29
C ILE A 347 3.25 7.45 1.98
N SER A 348 3.82 6.57 1.15
CA SER A 348 4.34 6.99 -0.16
C SER A 348 3.23 7.54 -1.06
N ASP A 349 2.06 6.91 -1.07
CA ASP A 349 0.91 7.29 -1.89
C ASP A 349 0.35 8.66 -1.50
N LEU A 350 0.40 9.02 -0.22
CA LEU A 350 0.09 10.38 0.26
C LEU A 350 0.93 11.46 -0.42
N PHE A 351 2.11 11.14 -0.98
CA PHE A 351 2.94 12.11 -1.71
C PHE A 351 2.62 12.23 -3.22
N GLY A 352 1.48 11.73 -3.70
CA GLY A 352 0.98 12.13 -5.03
C GLY A 352 0.10 11.14 -5.80
N THR A 353 -0.21 9.97 -5.26
CA THR A 353 -1.00 8.92 -5.95
C THR A 353 -2.09 8.31 -5.04
N PHE A 354 -2.50 9.05 -4.00
CA PHE A 354 -3.46 8.56 -3.03
C PHE A 354 -4.85 8.37 -3.68
N GLY A 355 -5.39 7.16 -3.58
CA GLY A 355 -6.69 6.78 -4.12
C GLY A 355 -7.09 5.37 -3.69
N PRO A 356 -8.12 4.76 -4.28
CA PRO A 356 -8.54 3.40 -3.92
C PRO A 356 -7.46 2.35 -4.15
N GLY A 357 -6.58 2.58 -5.13
CA GLY A 357 -5.42 1.72 -5.38
C GLY A 357 -4.47 1.62 -4.17
N THR A 358 -4.40 2.66 -3.33
CA THR A 358 -3.60 2.65 -2.10
C THR A 358 -4.11 1.62 -1.09
N PHE A 359 -5.43 1.41 -1.02
CA PHE A 359 -6.03 0.41 -0.14
C PHE A 359 -5.61 -1.01 -0.58
N PHE A 360 -5.77 -1.34 -1.86
CA PHE A 360 -5.32 -2.64 -2.37
C PHE A 360 -3.80 -2.78 -2.34
N GLY A 361 -3.06 -1.69 -2.57
CA GLY A 361 -1.61 -1.63 -2.46
C GLY A 361 -1.13 -1.94 -1.04
N PHE A 362 -1.81 -1.43 -0.01
CA PHE A 362 -1.54 -1.75 1.39
C PHE A 362 -1.62 -3.27 1.62
N PHE A 363 -2.74 -3.90 1.24
CA PHE A 363 -2.95 -5.32 1.48
C PHE A 363 -2.13 -6.23 0.58
N GLY A 364 -1.91 -5.87 -0.69
CA GLY A 364 -1.08 -6.64 -1.62
C GLY A 364 0.37 -6.73 -1.14
N ASN A 365 0.95 -5.59 -0.74
CA ASN A 365 2.33 -5.56 -0.25
C ASN A 365 2.47 -6.14 1.17
N LEU A 366 1.44 -5.98 2.02
CA LEU A 366 1.37 -6.68 3.31
C LEU A 366 1.35 -8.19 3.10
N ALA A 367 0.51 -8.70 2.20
CA ALA A 367 0.41 -10.13 1.88
C ALA A 367 1.74 -10.67 1.34
N MET A 368 2.43 -9.90 0.49
CA MET A 368 3.74 -10.27 -0.05
C MET A 368 4.80 -10.51 1.03
N ALA A 369 4.95 -9.56 1.96
CA ALA A 369 5.86 -9.69 3.09
C ALA A 369 5.41 -10.79 4.08
N TRP A 370 4.10 -10.91 4.29
CA TRP A 370 3.51 -11.91 5.17
C TRP A 370 3.70 -13.33 4.65
N ILE A 371 3.55 -13.59 3.34
CA ILE A 371 3.81 -14.89 2.70
C ILE A 371 5.26 -15.29 2.92
N MET A 372 6.19 -14.35 2.74
CA MET A 372 7.62 -14.60 2.98
C MET A 372 7.87 -15.06 4.42
N TYR A 373 7.28 -14.37 5.41
CA TYR A 373 7.41 -14.75 6.82
C TYR A 373 6.70 -16.07 7.16
N HIS A 374 5.44 -16.21 6.76
CA HIS A 374 4.54 -17.25 7.24
C HIS A 374 4.84 -18.62 6.62
N LEU A 375 5.22 -18.63 5.34
CA LEU A 375 5.54 -19.88 4.64
C LEU A 375 7.02 -20.24 4.74
N TRP A 376 7.89 -19.38 5.26
CA TRP A 376 9.34 -19.62 5.33
C TRP A 376 9.68 -21.01 5.85
N LYS A 377 9.20 -21.38 7.05
CA LYS A 377 9.47 -22.69 7.67
C LYS A 377 8.58 -23.83 7.18
N ARG A 378 7.62 -23.55 6.28
CA ARG A 378 6.55 -24.49 5.91
C ARG A 378 6.67 -25.04 4.49
N THR A 379 7.70 -24.66 3.77
CA THR A 379 7.96 -25.19 2.43
C THR A 379 8.68 -26.53 2.49
N TRP A 380 8.42 -27.38 1.50
CA TRP A 380 9.07 -28.70 1.36
C TRP A 380 10.59 -28.63 1.12
N LEU A 381 11.11 -27.44 0.82
CA LEU A 381 12.54 -27.20 0.57
C LEU A 381 13.39 -27.11 1.84
N LEU A 382 12.75 -26.81 2.98
CA LEU A 382 13.40 -26.68 4.29
C LEU A 382 13.07 -27.88 5.17
N ARG A 383 14.09 -28.44 5.83
CA ARG A 383 13.92 -29.50 6.84
C ARG A 383 13.61 -28.88 8.20
N GLY A 384 12.74 -29.53 8.97
CA GLY A 384 12.29 -29.04 10.29
C GLY A 384 13.40 -28.88 11.33
N ASP A 385 14.49 -29.63 11.20
CA ASP A 385 15.57 -29.70 12.19
C ASP A 385 16.74 -28.73 11.94
N ASP A 386 16.56 -27.71 11.09
CA ASP A 386 17.63 -26.75 10.80
C ASP A 386 17.89 -25.82 12.01
N PRO A 387 19.13 -25.79 12.56
CA PRO A 387 19.45 -24.99 13.75
C PRO A 387 19.49 -23.48 13.46
N ALA A 388 19.55 -23.07 12.19
CA ALA A 388 19.52 -21.67 11.76
C ALA A 388 18.52 -21.49 10.61
N PRO A 389 17.22 -21.69 10.87
CA PRO A 389 16.21 -21.79 9.80
C PRO A 389 16.11 -20.49 9.01
N CYS A 390 16.40 -19.35 9.65
CA CYS A 390 16.27 -18.03 9.07
C CYS A 390 17.51 -17.60 8.28
N GLN A 391 18.70 -18.16 8.52
CA GLN A 391 19.90 -17.76 7.80
C GLN A 391 19.94 -18.38 6.40
N ILE A 392 20.09 -17.56 5.35
CA ILE A 392 20.26 -18.05 3.98
C ILE A 392 21.73 -18.40 3.76
N ASN A 393 22.08 -19.66 4.01
CA ASN A 393 23.45 -20.20 3.89
C ASN A 393 23.57 -21.41 2.94
N SER A 394 22.46 -21.86 2.36
CA SER A 394 22.42 -23.05 1.49
C SER A 394 21.64 -22.73 0.21
N MET A 395 22.00 -23.40 -0.89
CA MET A 395 21.29 -23.28 -2.17
C MET A 395 19.79 -23.56 -2.00
N ARG A 396 19.40 -24.53 -1.16
CA ARG A 396 17.98 -24.83 -0.89
C ARG A 396 17.25 -23.65 -0.26
N LYS A 397 17.90 -22.94 0.67
CA LYS A 397 17.35 -21.75 1.33
C LYS A 397 17.26 -20.57 0.37
N THR A 398 18.25 -20.42 -0.51
CA THR A 398 18.25 -19.40 -1.57
C THR A 398 17.12 -19.64 -2.57
N LEU A 399 16.93 -20.89 -3.01
CA LEU A 399 15.82 -21.28 -3.88
C LEU A 399 14.48 -21.06 -3.19
N ASN A 400 14.37 -21.42 -1.90
CA ASN A 400 13.17 -21.18 -1.12
C ASN A 400 12.83 -19.67 -1.01
N PHE A 401 13.85 -18.84 -0.80
CA PHE A 401 13.69 -17.39 -0.76
C PHE A 401 13.12 -16.84 -2.07
N PHE A 402 13.70 -17.19 -3.21
CA PHE A 402 13.16 -16.72 -4.49
C PHE A 402 11.78 -17.30 -4.81
N LEU A 403 11.53 -18.56 -4.48
CA LEU A 403 10.22 -19.19 -4.65
C LEU A 403 9.14 -18.43 -3.86
N LEU A 404 9.39 -18.15 -2.58
CA LEU A 404 8.46 -17.39 -1.74
C LEU A 404 8.33 -15.93 -2.17
N ALA A 405 9.40 -15.32 -2.68
CA ALA A 405 9.34 -13.96 -3.20
C ALA A 405 8.51 -13.88 -4.49
N VAL A 406 8.60 -14.89 -5.36
CA VAL A 406 7.75 -15.01 -6.56
C VAL A 406 6.30 -15.21 -6.17
N LEU A 407 6.01 -16.13 -5.25
CA LEU A 407 4.64 -16.37 -4.78
C LEU A 407 4.04 -15.14 -4.10
N GLY A 408 4.81 -14.46 -3.24
CA GLY A 408 4.41 -13.20 -2.64
C GLY A 408 4.14 -12.12 -3.69
N SER A 409 4.95 -12.07 -4.75
CA SER A 409 4.76 -11.13 -5.86
C SER A 409 3.47 -11.41 -6.64
N ILE A 410 3.18 -12.69 -6.91
CA ILE A 410 1.94 -13.13 -7.56
C ILE A 410 0.73 -12.78 -6.67
N ALA A 411 0.80 -13.04 -5.37
CA ALA A 411 -0.26 -12.70 -4.44
C ALA A 411 -0.51 -11.19 -4.35
N CYS A 412 0.56 -10.39 -4.34
CA CYS A 412 0.48 -8.92 -4.39
C CYS A 412 -0.21 -8.45 -5.67
N ALA A 413 0.23 -8.95 -6.83
CA ALA A 413 -0.34 -8.62 -8.12
C ALA A 413 -1.81 -9.08 -8.22
N LEU A 414 -2.14 -10.27 -7.72
CA LEU A 414 -3.50 -10.80 -7.63
C LEU A 414 -4.41 -9.85 -6.84
N ILE A 415 -4.03 -9.47 -5.61
CA ILE A 415 -4.87 -8.59 -4.75
C ILE A 415 -5.07 -7.22 -5.40
N ILE A 416 -4.02 -6.60 -5.92
CA ILE A 416 -4.10 -5.25 -6.50
C ILE A 416 -4.88 -5.27 -7.81
N ALA A 417 -4.55 -6.17 -8.73
CA ALA A 417 -5.22 -6.25 -10.02
C ALA A 417 -6.69 -6.66 -9.88
N TRP A 418 -6.99 -7.56 -8.94
CA TRP A 418 -8.37 -7.91 -8.59
C TRP A 418 -9.13 -6.68 -8.09
N GLY A 419 -8.56 -5.94 -7.13
CA GLY A 419 -9.18 -4.74 -6.59
C GLY A 419 -9.49 -3.68 -7.64
N PHE A 420 -8.56 -3.45 -8.57
CA PHE A 420 -8.77 -2.50 -9.67
C PHE A 420 -9.82 -2.96 -10.68
N GLN A 421 -9.84 -4.25 -11.05
CA GLN A 421 -10.88 -4.77 -11.95
C GLN A 421 -12.25 -4.74 -11.29
N LEU A 422 -12.29 -5.02 -10.00
CA LEU A 422 -13.50 -5.04 -9.20
C LEU A 422 -14.13 -3.67 -9.03
N LEU A 423 -13.31 -2.62 -8.98
CA LEU A 423 -13.77 -1.23 -9.02
C LEU A 423 -14.07 -0.73 -10.45
N GLY A 424 -13.98 -1.59 -11.46
CA GLY A 424 -14.16 -1.21 -12.87
C GLY A 424 -13.07 -0.28 -13.41
N LEU A 425 -11.94 -0.13 -12.70
CA LEU A 425 -10.92 0.86 -13.02
C LEU A 425 -9.98 0.40 -14.12
N LEU A 426 -9.43 -0.80 -13.99
CA LEU A 426 -8.51 -1.39 -14.97
C LEU A 426 -8.69 -2.91 -15.07
N PRO A 427 -8.53 -3.48 -16.28
CA PRO A 427 -8.63 -4.92 -16.46
C PRO A 427 -7.46 -5.67 -15.81
N PHE A 428 -7.76 -6.79 -15.15
CA PHE A 428 -6.77 -7.63 -14.47
C PHE A 428 -5.71 -8.18 -15.42
N SER A 429 -6.11 -8.59 -16.63
CA SER A 429 -5.19 -9.16 -17.63
C SER A 429 -4.07 -8.21 -18.04
N LEU A 430 -4.28 -6.91 -17.91
CA LEU A 430 -3.25 -5.90 -18.16
C LEU A 430 -2.46 -5.59 -16.88
N LEU A 431 -3.17 -5.28 -15.79
CA LEU A 431 -2.54 -4.78 -14.56
C LEU A 431 -1.75 -5.87 -13.82
N GLY A 432 -2.26 -7.11 -13.76
CA GLY A 432 -1.64 -8.23 -13.04
C GLY A 432 -0.22 -8.53 -13.52
N PRO A 433 0.01 -8.77 -14.82
CA PRO A 433 1.36 -9.02 -15.36
C PRO A 433 2.33 -7.85 -15.15
N VAL A 434 1.87 -6.60 -15.35
CA VAL A 434 2.71 -5.41 -15.15
C VAL A 434 3.18 -5.31 -13.69
N LEU A 435 2.28 -5.53 -12.73
CA LEU A 435 2.62 -5.54 -11.30
C LEU A 435 3.58 -6.69 -10.97
N LEU A 436 3.35 -7.89 -11.51
CA LEU A 436 4.22 -9.04 -11.30
C LEU A 436 5.66 -8.72 -11.74
N VAL A 437 5.84 -8.17 -12.94
CA VAL A 437 7.18 -7.82 -13.47
C VAL A 437 7.81 -6.68 -12.66
N ASN A 438 7.06 -5.62 -12.35
CA ASN A 438 7.53 -4.48 -11.55
C ASN A 438 8.00 -4.90 -10.14
N ASN A 439 7.35 -5.92 -9.56
CA ASN A 439 7.74 -6.49 -8.27
C ASN A 439 8.98 -7.40 -8.40
N LEU A 440 9.00 -8.31 -9.38
CA LEU A 440 10.04 -9.32 -9.51
C LEU A 440 11.40 -8.74 -9.89
N LEU A 441 11.43 -7.73 -10.76
CA LEU A 441 12.68 -7.12 -11.25
C LEU A 441 13.58 -6.62 -10.10
N PRO A 442 13.13 -5.75 -9.18
CA PRO A 442 13.96 -5.32 -8.06
C PRO A 442 14.26 -6.45 -7.06
N ILE A 443 13.37 -7.44 -6.92
CA ILE A 443 13.57 -8.56 -6.00
C ILE A 443 14.75 -9.43 -6.42
N PHE A 444 14.76 -9.87 -7.69
CA PHE A 444 15.84 -10.69 -8.22
C PHE A 444 17.18 -9.97 -8.22
N LEU A 445 17.17 -8.65 -8.41
CA LEU A 445 18.39 -7.86 -8.46
C LEU A 445 18.96 -7.52 -7.07
N LEU A 446 18.11 -7.21 -6.09
CA LEU A 446 18.56 -6.52 -4.86
C LEU A 446 18.17 -7.21 -3.55
N SER A 447 17.11 -8.04 -3.51
CA SER A 447 16.61 -8.58 -2.23
C SER A 447 17.62 -9.50 -1.52
N LEU A 448 18.23 -10.45 -2.24
CA LEU A 448 19.19 -11.37 -1.62
C LEU A 448 20.48 -10.68 -1.15
N PRO A 449 21.15 -9.84 -1.96
CA PRO A 449 22.29 -9.05 -1.49
C PRO A 449 21.97 -8.22 -0.26
N LEU A 450 20.80 -7.57 -0.24
CA LEU A 450 20.37 -6.78 0.89
C LEU A 450 20.15 -7.63 2.14
N TYR A 451 19.49 -8.78 2.00
CA TYR A 451 19.27 -9.73 3.10
C TYR A 451 20.60 -10.16 3.75
N LEU A 452 21.56 -10.61 2.94
CA LEU A 452 22.85 -11.11 3.41
C LEU A 452 23.64 -10.04 4.20
N VAL A 453 23.45 -8.77 3.86
CA VAL A 453 24.12 -7.66 4.55
C VAL A 453 23.38 -7.26 5.83
N LEU A 454 22.05 -7.24 5.82
CA LEU A 454 21.25 -6.81 6.97
C LEU A 454 21.15 -7.88 8.06
N TYR A 455 21.03 -9.16 7.68
CA TYR A 455 20.80 -10.25 8.61
C TYR A 455 21.82 -10.32 9.78
N PRO A 456 23.15 -10.31 9.54
CA PRO A 456 24.12 -10.43 10.64
C PRO A 456 24.03 -9.28 11.65
N ARG A 457 23.72 -8.07 11.16
CA ARG A 457 23.63 -6.85 11.97
C ARG A 457 22.37 -6.84 12.83
N ILE A 458 21.24 -7.22 12.23
CA ILE A 458 19.95 -7.32 12.94
C ILE A 458 20.00 -8.42 13.99
N LYS A 459 20.62 -9.57 13.66
CA LYS A 459 20.78 -10.67 14.60
C LYS A 459 21.68 -10.28 15.79
N ALA A 460 22.77 -9.56 15.53
CA ALA A 460 23.65 -9.06 16.59
C ALA A 460 22.95 -8.08 17.57
N TRP A 461 21.96 -7.33 17.09
CA TRP A 461 21.16 -6.42 17.93
C TRP A 461 19.91 -7.07 18.55
N GLY A 462 19.68 -8.37 18.33
CA GLY A 462 18.48 -9.07 18.83
C GLY A 462 17.18 -8.46 18.30
N LEU A 463 17.20 -7.88 17.10
CA LEU A 463 16.05 -7.21 16.48
C LEU A 463 15.25 -8.13 15.55
N TYR A 464 15.66 -9.39 15.43
CA TYR A 464 14.96 -10.37 14.61
C TYR A 464 13.63 -10.75 15.27
N TRP A 465 12.59 -11.05 14.48
CA TRP A 465 11.25 -11.32 15.00
C TRP A 465 11.22 -12.36 16.14
N SER A 466 11.92 -13.49 15.96
CA SER A 466 11.96 -14.55 16.97
C SER A 466 12.71 -14.16 18.24
N ASP A 467 13.64 -13.21 18.16
CA ASP A 467 14.46 -12.80 19.29
C ASP A 467 13.68 -11.85 20.23
N ILE A 468 12.73 -11.10 19.67
CA ILE A 468 11.89 -10.16 20.44
C ILE A 468 10.65 -10.87 21.02
N VAL A 469 10.01 -11.77 20.26
CA VAL A 469 8.76 -12.43 20.67
C VAL A 469 9.01 -13.72 21.46
N GLY A 470 10.19 -14.32 21.31
CA GLY A 470 10.55 -15.56 21.97
C GLY A 470 9.89 -16.82 21.37
N PRO A 471 10.14 -17.99 21.97
CA PRO A 471 9.69 -19.29 21.47
C PRO A 471 8.16 -19.48 21.51
N GLU A 472 7.45 -18.87 22.46
CA GLU A 472 5.99 -19.05 22.59
C GLU A 472 5.21 -18.39 21.45
N GLY A 473 5.55 -17.16 21.07
CA GLY A 473 4.92 -16.51 19.93
C GLY A 473 5.43 -16.97 18.56
N THR A 474 6.52 -17.76 18.50
CA THR A 474 6.95 -18.45 17.28
C THR A 474 6.34 -19.85 17.14
N ARG A 475 6.18 -20.61 18.23
CA ARG A 475 5.52 -21.94 18.27
C ARG A 475 4.02 -21.89 17.97
N ALA A 476 3.35 -20.77 18.23
CA ALA A 476 1.95 -20.56 17.83
C ALA A 476 1.69 -20.78 16.31
N ASN A 477 2.74 -20.81 15.49
CA ASN A 477 2.70 -21.06 14.05
C ASN A 477 3.19 -22.45 13.61
N GLU A 478 3.69 -23.30 14.51
CA GLU A 478 4.37 -24.57 14.13
C GLU A 478 3.42 -25.78 14.10
N GLY A 479 2.17 -25.65 14.56
CA GLY A 479 1.19 -26.75 14.62
C GLY A 479 0.29 -26.97 13.39
N ARG A 480 0.57 -26.35 12.24
CA ARG A 480 -0.30 -26.41 11.05
C ARG A 480 0.29 -27.22 9.90
N THR A 481 -0.51 -28.15 9.40
CA THR A 481 -0.18 -29.16 8.37
C THR A 481 0.22 -28.55 7.03
N GLY A 482 1.10 -29.24 6.28
CA GLY A 482 1.48 -28.87 4.90
C GLY A 482 0.29 -28.69 3.94
N ALA A 483 -0.88 -29.24 4.26
CA ALA A 483 -2.14 -29.02 3.54
C ALA A 483 -2.56 -27.55 3.48
N GLY A 484 -2.44 -26.78 4.57
CA GLY A 484 -2.77 -25.34 4.57
C GLY A 484 -1.88 -24.54 3.63
N THR A 485 -0.57 -24.84 3.64
CA THR A 485 0.39 -24.26 2.69
C THR A 485 0.03 -24.56 1.24
N LEU A 486 -0.33 -25.80 0.91
CA LEU A 486 -0.73 -26.19 -0.45
C LEU A 486 -1.99 -25.45 -0.91
N ILE A 487 -2.97 -25.25 -0.02
CA ILE A 487 -4.19 -24.49 -0.31
C ILE A 487 -3.86 -23.01 -0.57
N VAL A 488 -2.96 -22.41 0.20
CA VAL A 488 -2.52 -21.03 -0.04
C VAL A 488 -1.86 -20.91 -1.43
N LEU A 489 -0.98 -21.84 -1.77
CA LEU A 489 -0.28 -21.86 -3.05
C LEU A 489 -1.23 -22.03 -4.24
N SER A 490 -2.19 -22.96 -4.13
CA SER A 490 -3.18 -23.17 -5.18
C SER A 490 -4.08 -21.94 -5.37
N GLY A 491 -4.51 -21.30 -4.28
CA GLY A 491 -5.29 -20.05 -4.32
C GLY A 491 -4.55 -18.91 -5.04
N ILE A 492 -3.26 -18.72 -4.75
CA ILE A 492 -2.43 -17.68 -5.39
C ILE A 492 -2.26 -17.96 -6.88
N LEU A 493 -1.84 -19.19 -7.25
CA LEU A 493 -1.51 -19.54 -8.63
C LEU A 493 -2.76 -19.64 -9.51
N LEU A 494 -3.79 -20.37 -9.06
CA LEU A 494 -5.04 -20.52 -9.81
C LEU A 494 -5.83 -19.21 -9.86
N GLY A 495 -5.79 -18.40 -8.80
CA GLY A 495 -6.40 -17.08 -8.80
C GLY A 495 -5.78 -16.15 -9.82
N PHE A 496 -4.44 -16.09 -9.87
CA PHE A 496 -3.74 -15.23 -10.81
C PHE A 496 -3.87 -15.72 -12.26
N ALA A 497 -3.66 -17.03 -12.50
CA ALA A 497 -3.85 -17.61 -13.82
C ALA A 497 -5.30 -17.48 -14.29
N GLY A 498 -6.27 -17.74 -13.42
CA GLY A 498 -7.69 -17.58 -13.69
C GLY A 498 -8.08 -16.12 -13.97
N GLY A 499 -7.48 -15.15 -13.28
CA GLY A 499 -7.67 -13.73 -13.57
C GLY A 499 -7.16 -13.33 -14.96
N ILE A 500 -6.04 -13.89 -15.42
CA ILE A 500 -5.49 -13.65 -16.77
C ILE A 500 -6.33 -14.37 -17.83
N LEU A 501 -6.49 -15.69 -17.67
CA LEU A 501 -7.12 -16.57 -18.66
C LEU A 501 -8.62 -16.34 -18.76
N GLY A 502 -9.29 -16.13 -17.63
CA GLY A 502 -10.73 -15.87 -17.60
C GLY A 502 -11.10 -14.64 -18.42
N ASN A 503 -10.27 -13.59 -18.40
CA ASN A 503 -10.52 -12.39 -19.22
C ASN A 503 -10.22 -12.59 -20.72
N HIS A 504 -9.43 -13.61 -21.08
CA HIS A 504 -9.11 -13.94 -22.48
C HIS A 504 -10.10 -14.90 -23.13
N PHE A 505 -10.62 -15.88 -22.38
CA PHE A 505 -11.47 -16.94 -22.93
C PHE A 505 -12.96 -16.73 -22.65
N MET A 506 -13.34 -16.08 -21.53
CA MET A 506 -14.75 -15.86 -21.16
C MET A 506 -14.93 -14.52 -20.41
N PRO A 507 -15.30 -13.43 -21.13
CA PRO A 507 -15.46 -12.10 -20.54
C PRO A 507 -16.32 -12.13 -19.26
N GLY A 508 -15.79 -11.58 -18.16
CA GLY A 508 -16.44 -11.56 -16.84
C GLY A 508 -16.03 -12.67 -15.85
N TYR A 509 -15.52 -13.81 -16.31
CA TYR A 509 -15.11 -14.92 -15.43
C TYR A 509 -13.75 -14.70 -14.77
N GLY A 510 -12.88 -13.85 -15.34
CA GLY A 510 -11.57 -13.53 -14.76
C GLY A 510 -11.67 -12.97 -13.34
N LEU A 511 -12.64 -12.08 -13.11
CA LEU A 511 -12.88 -11.51 -11.79
C LEU A 511 -13.36 -12.57 -10.78
N LEU A 512 -14.22 -13.49 -11.21
CA LEU A 512 -14.74 -14.57 -10.37
C LEU A 512 -13.62 -15.53 -9.95
N LEU A 513 -12.78 -15.96 -10.91
CA LEU A 513 -11.67 -16.86 -10.64
C LEU A 513 -10.59 -16.21 -9.75
N ALA A 514 -10.28 -14.93 -9.97
CA ALA A 514 -9.40 -14.16 -9.10
C ALA A 514 -9.97 -14.07 -7.67
N SER A 515 -11.28 -13.80 -7.54
CA SER A 515 -11.97 -13.75 -6.25
C SER A 515 -11.92 -15.09 -5.53
N LEU A 516 -12.16 -16.19 -6.24
CA LEU A 516 -12.10 -17.54 -5.68
C LEU A 516 -10.67 -17.88 -5.22
N GLY A 517 -9.66 -17.54 -6.00
CA GLY A 517 -8.25 -17.72 -5.61
C GLY A 517 -7.88 -16.94 -4.34
N ILE A 518 -8.37 -15.70 -4.20
CA ILE A 518 -8.18 -14.89 -3.00
C ILE A 518 -8.87 -15.52 -1.78
N ILE A 519 -10.10 -16.01 -1.94
CA ILE A 519 -10.84 -16.70 -0.87
C ILE A 519 -10.10 -17.96 -0.44
N VAL A 520 -9.64 -18.79 -1.39
CA VAL A 520 -8.87 -20.00 -1.13
C VAL A 520 -7.57 -19.67 -0.40
N MET A 521 -6.85 -18.62 -0.81
CA MET A 521 -5.66 -18.12 -0.12
C MET A 521 -5.96 -17.74 1.34
N VAL A 522 -7.06 -17.02 1.59
CA VAL A 522 -7.50 -16.60 2.93
C VAL A 522 -7.90 -17.81 3.79
N ILE A 523 -8.63 -18.78 3.24
CA ILE A 523 -9.03 -19.99 3.96
C ILE A 523 -7.81 -20.85 4.28
N GLY A 524 -6.93 -21.08 3.30
CA GLY A 524 -5.70 -21.86 3.48
C GLY A 524 -4.78 -21.27 4.54
N SER A 525 -4.75 -19.94 4.69
CA SER A 525 -3.96 -19.29 5.74
C SER A 525 -4.50 -19.50 7.17
N ARG A 526 -5.74 -19.99 7.31
CA ARG A 526 -6.36 -20.33 8.60
C ARG A 526 -6.21 -21.81 8.98
N LEU A 527 -5.99 -22.66 7.99
CA LEU A 527 -5.62 -24.08 8.16
C LEU A 527 -4.12 -24.18 8.43
#